data_AF-A0A7J9R3M6-F1
#
_entry.id   AF-A0A7J9R3M6-F1
#
_cell.length_a   1.000
_cell.length_b   1.000
_cell.length_c   1.000
_cell.angle_alpha   90.00
_cell.angle_beta   90.00
_cell.angle_gamma   90.00
#
_symmetry.space_group_name_H-M   'P 1'
#
loop_
_entity.id
_entity.type
_entity.pdbx_description
1 polymer ?
#
loop_
_entity_poly.entity_id
_entity_poly.type
_entity_poly.pdbx_seq_one_letter_code
_entity_poly.pdbx_strand_id
1 'polypeptide(L)'
;MQEATVAQKSEKIFTDVREVEITRAIANEFHDVLIDRAESDVIIIGAGPAGLTASRELSNRGFKVLVIEQNNYLGGGYWLGGYMMNPVTVREPAQKIWDELG
;
A
#
# COMPACT_ATOMS: atom_id res chain seq x y z
N MET A 1 57.43 8.84 -13.90
CA MET A 1 56.54 7.96 -13.10
C MET A 1 55.21 8.68 -12.97
N GLN A 2 54.16 8.14 -13.58
CA GLN A 2 52.81 8.67 -13.45
C GLN A 2 52.22 8.11 -12.17
N GLU A 3 51.90 8.98 -11.21
CA GLU A 3 51.23 8.60 -9.98
C GLU A 3 49.81 8.12 -10.31
N ALA A 4 49.45 6.96 -9.77
CA ALA A 4 48.15 6.35 -9.95
C ALA A 4 47.08 7.24 -9.30
N THR A 5 46.10 7.65 -10.10
CA THR A 5 44.92 8.39 -9.68
C THR A 5 44.19 7.60 -8.59
N VAL A 6 44.13 8.17 -7.39
CA VAL A 6 43.37 7.61 -6.25
C VAL A 6 41.92 7.50 -6.68
N ALA A 7 41.43 6.26 -6.83
CA ALA A 7 40.04 5.98 -7.18
C ALA A 7 39.12 6.64 -6.14
N GLN A 8 38.35 7.65 -6.56
CA GLN A 8 37.29 8.23 -5.76
C GLN A 8 36.30 7.11 -5.39
N LYS A 9 36.20 6.83 -4.10
CA LYS A 9 35.27 5.87 -3.52
C LYS A 9 33.86 6.44 -3.68
N SER A 10 33.15 6.01 -4.72
CA SER A 10 31.74 6.34 -4.95
C SER A 10 30.92 6.06 -3.69
N GLU A 11 30.20 7.05 -3.18
CA GLU A 11 29.22 6.87 -2.10
C GLU A 11 28.14 5.90 -2.59
N LYS A 12 28.07 4.72 -1.97
CA LYS A 12 27.07 3.71 -2.33
C LYS A 12 25.67 4.28 -2.05
N ILE A 13 24.79 4.23 -3.05
CA ILE A 13 23.37 4.62 -2.92
C ILE A 13 22.63 3.70 -1.93
N PHE A 14 23.02 2.42 -1.86
CA PHE A 14 22.41 1.42 -0.98
C PHE A 14 23.35 0.98 0.12
N THR A 15 22.79 0.73 1.30
CA THR A 15 23.52 0.11 2.41
C THR A 15 23.85 -1.34 2.09
N ASP A 16 24.97 -1.84 2.63
CA ASP A 16 25.29 -3.26 2.55
C ASP A 16 24.31 -4.04 3.45
N VAL A 17 23.62 -5.04 2.88
CA VAL A 17 22.64 -5.89 3.59
C VAL A 17 22.76 -7.34 3.09
N ARG A 18 22.54 -8.32 3.97
CA ARG A 18 22.49 -9.74 3.59
C ARG A 18 21.06 -10.21 3.36
N GLU A 19 20.89 -11.24 2.53
CA GLU A 19 19.59 -11.85 2.20
C GLU A 19 18.87 -12.41 3.43
N VAL A 20 19.65 -12.89 4.43
CA VAL A 20 19.11 -13.36 5.71
C VAL A 20 18.46 -12.24 6.52
N GLU A 21 18.96 -11.02 6.40
CA GLU A 21 18.41 -9.86 7.11
C GLU A 21 17.10 -9.40 6.47
N ILE A 22 17.04 -9.41 5.14
CA ILE A 22 15.82 -9.11 4.37
C ILE A 22 14.71 -10.13 4.70
N THR A 23 15.02 -11.43 4.64
CA THR A 23 14.05 -12.49 4.93
C THR A 23 13.50 -12.39 6.35
N ARG A 24 14.36 -12.13 7.34
CA ARG A 24 13.95 -11.93 8.73
C ARG A 24 13.09 -10.70 8.92
N ALA A 25 13.44 -9.58 8.28
CA ALA A 25 12.66 -8.35 8.35
C ALA A 25 11.24 -8.56 7.83
N ILE A 26 11.08 -9.22 6.67
CA ILE A 26 9.75 -9.53 6.10
C ILE A 26 8.94 -10.41 7.05
N ALA A 27 9.54 -11.49 7.58
CA ALA A 27 8.84 -12.43 8.45
C ALA A 27 8.41 -11.79 9.78
N ASN A 28 9.29 -10.99 10.39
CA ASN A 28 9.00 -10.32 11.66
C ASN A 28 7.91 -9.25 11.47
N GLU A 29 8.03 -8.40 10.45
CA GLU A 29 7.02 -7.37 10.18
C GLU A 29 5.64 -7.98 9.93
N PHE A 30 5.56 -9.04 9.13
CA PHE A 30 4.30 -9.72 8.89
C PHE A 30 3.72 -10.33 10.17
N HIS A 31 4.56 -10.92 11.02
CA HIS A 31 4.11 -11.46 12.31
C HIS A 31 3.55 -10.35 13.22
N ASP A 32 4.26 -9.23 13.34
CA ASP A 32 3.85 -8.12 14.19
C ASP A 32 2.53 -7.51 13.70
N VAL A 33 2.38 -7.30 12.38
CA VAL A 33 1.12 -6.87 11.78
C VAL A 33 0.00 -7.89 12.05
N LEU A 34 0.26 -9.19 11.91
CA LEU A 34 -0.74 -10.22 12.12
C LEU A 34 -1.21 -10.26 13.57
N ILE A 35 -0.31 -10.16 14.54
CA ILE A 35 -0.62 -10.13 15.97
C ILE A 35 -1.38 -8.84 16.32
N ASP A 36 -0.93 -7.68 15.84
CA ASP A 36 -1.65 -6.42 16.04
C ASP A 36 -3.07 -6.52 15.50
N ARG A 37 -3.25 -6.96 14.24
CA ARG A 37 -4.55 -6.99 13.58
C ARG A 37 -5.46 -8.15 13.96
N ALA A 38 -4.98 -9.09 14.79
CA ALA A 38 -5.82 -10.16 15.36
C ALA A 38 -7.01 -9.60 16.17
N GLU A 39 -6.86 -8.40 16.73
CA GLU A 39 -7.94 -7.63 17.33
C GLU A 39 -8.15 -6.32 16.54
N SER A 40 -9.38 -6.10 16.07
CA SER A 40 -9.76 -4.93 15.28
C SER A 40 -11.18 -4.51 15.66
N ASP A 41 -11.45 -3.20 15.66
CA ASP A 41 -12.79 -2.66 15.92
C ASP A 41 -13.75 -2.98 14.76
N VAL A 42 -13.22 -2.97 13.53
CA VAL A 42 -13.98 -3.24 12.31
C VAL A 42 -13.16 -4.09 11.35
N ILE A 43 -13.79 -5.13 10.80
CA ILE A 43 -13.23 -5.94 9.71
C ILE A 43 -14.08 -5.73 8.45
N ILE A 44 -13.43 -5.31 7.37
CA ILE A 44 -14.04 -5.09 6.06
C ILE A 44 -13.58 -6.20 5.11
N ILE A 45 -14.53 -6.92 4.52
CA ILE A 45 -14.26 -7.97 3.53
C ILE A 45 -14.47 -7.41 2.13
N GLY A 46 -13.39 -7.30 1.37
CA GLY A 46 -13.33 -6.77 0.00
C GLY A 46 -12.73 -5.36 -0.06
N ALA A 47 -11.62 -5.21 -0.80
CA ALA A 47 -10.94 -3.94 -1.01
C ALA A 47 -11.34 -3.23 -2.32
N GLY A 48 -12.62 -3.31 -2.68
CA GLY A 48 -13.19 -2.49 -3.75
C GLY A 48 -13.35 -1.02 -3.35
N PRO A 49 -13.88 -0.17 -4.24
CA PRO A 49 -14.07 1.26 -3.95
C PRO A 49 -14.93 1.51 -2.70
N ALA A 50 -16.00 0.74 -2.50
CA ALA A 50 -16.85 0.85 -1.32
C ALA A 50 -16.11 0.46 -0.03
N GLY A 51 -15.36 -0.66 -0.06
CA GLY A 51 -14.60 -1.14 1.09
C GLY A 51 -13.47 -0.19 1.49
N LEU A 52 -12.73 0.34 0.51
CA LEU A 52 -11.66 1.32 0.74
C LEU A 52 -12.20 2.68 1.20
N THR A 53 -13.35 3.12 0.68
CA THR A 53 -14.00 4.35 1.15
C THR A 53 -14.46 4.18 2.60
N ALA A 54 -15.12 3.06 2.92
CA ALA A 54 -15.55 2.77 4.28
C ALA A 54 -14.36 2.66 5.25
N SER A 55 -13.27 2.00 4.84
CA SER A 55 -12.08 1.86 5.68
C SER A 55 -11.44 3.21 5.98
N ARG A 56 -11.35 4.11 4.98
CA ARG A 56 -10.86 5.48 5.17
C ARG A 56 -11.71 6.24 6.18
N GLU A 57 -13.03 6.26 5.99
CA GLU A 57 -13.93 7.01 6.87
C GLU A 57 -13.89 6.51 8.32
N LEU A 58 -13.81 5.19 8.51
CA LEU A 58 -13.70 4.59 9.85
C LEU A 58 -12.33 4.85 10.49
N SER A 59 -11.25 4.72 9.71
CA SER A 59 -9.89 5.01 10.18
C SER A 59 -9.74 6.46 10.61
N ASN A 60 -10.30 7.40 9.84
CA ASN A 60 -10.32 8.83 10.17
C ASN A 60 -11.08 9.16 11.46
N ARG A 61 -12.00 8.27 11.89
CA ARG A 61 -12.73 8.38 13.15
C ARG A 61 -12.01 7.70 14.32
N GLY A 62 -10.82 7.13 14.09
CA GLY A 62 -9.98 6.51 15.11
C GLY A 62 -10.24 5.03 15.34
N PHE A 63 -11.05 4.36 14.51
CA PHE A 63 -11.26 2.92 14.61
C PHE A 63 -10.05 2.14 14.07
N LYS A 64 -9.70 1.03 14.71
CA LYS A 64 -8.74 0.05 14.22
C LYS A 64 -9.41 -0.82 13.16
N VAL A 65 -9.17 -0.49 11.89
CA VAL A 65 -9.80 -1.15 10.74
C VAL A 65 -8.85 -2.16 10.09
N LEU A 66 -9.33 -3.38 9.88
CA LEU A 66 -8.69 -4.40 9.05
C LEU A 66 -9.48 -4.58 7.76
N VAL A 67 -8.80 -4.46 6.61
CA VAL A 67 -9.38 -4.77 5.29
C VAL A 67 -8.79 -6.09 4.79
N ILE A 68 -9.64 -7.02 4.39
CA ILE A 68 -9.24 -8.32 3.84
C ILE A 68 -9.72 -8.39 2.39
N GLU A 69 -8.79 -8.64 1.47
CA GLU A 69 -9.06 -8.82 0.04
C GLU A 69 -8.57 -10.19 -0.41
N GLN A 70 -9.34 -10.86 -1.27
CA GLN A 70 -9.00 -12.19 -1.77
C GLN A 70 -7.86 -12.14 -2.81
N ASN A 71 -7.73 -11.04 -3.54
CA ASN A 71 -6.72 -10.86 -4.58
C ASN A 71 -5.42 -10.26 -4.01
N ASN A 72 -4.32 -10.44 -4.76
CA ASN A 72 -3.04 -9.78 -4.48
C ASN A 72 -3.04 -8.28 -4.85
N TYR A 73 -4.19 -7.72 -5.23
CA TYR A 73 -4.36 -6.35 -5.66
C TYR A 73 -5.68 -5.80 -5.11
N LEU A 74 -5.69 -4.52 -4.78
CA LEU A 74 -6.89 -3.81 -4.28
C LEU A 74 -7.74 -3.31 -5.46
N GLY A 75 -8.81 -2.56 -5.20
CA GLY A 75 -9.60 -1.86 -6.21
C GLY A 75 -10.79 -2.63 -6.74
N GLY A 76 -10.85 -3.96 -6.58
CA GLY A 76 -11.99 -4.77 -7.05
C GLY A 76 -12.27 -4.55 -8.54
N GLY A 77 -13.49 -4.17 -8.90
CA GLY A 77 -13.87 -3.91 -10.30
C GLY A 77 -13.40 -2.58 -10.89
N TYR A 78 -12.66 -1.75 -10.15
CA TYR A 78 -12.32 -0.37 -10.56
C TYR A 78 -10.98 -0.21 -11.30
N TRP A 79 -10.34 -1.33 -11.71
CA TRP A 79 -9.17 -1.28 -12.60
C TRP A 79 -9.51 -0.80 -14.01
N LEU A 80 -10.77 -0.92 -14.41
CA LEU A 80 -11.29 -0.46 -15.68
C LEU A 80 -12.58 0.33 -15.43
N GLY A 81 -12.85 1.30 -16.30
CA GLY A 81 -14.12 1.98 -16.38
C GLY A 81 -15.15 1.17 -17.16
N GLY A 82 -16.13 1.88 -17.73
CA GLY A 82 -17.17 1.25 -18.54
C GLY A 82 -16.60 0.59 -19.80
N TYR A 83 -17.11 -0.59 -20.16
CA TYR A 83 -16.77 -1.27 -21.42
C TYR A 83 -15.26 -1.53 -21.63
N MET A 84 -14.53 -1.86 -20.56
CA MET A 84 -13.08 -2.06 -20.58
C MET A 84 -12.27 -0.82 -21.01
N MET A 85 -12.89 0.36 -21.03
CA MET A 85 -12.20 1.63 -21.26
C MET A 85 -11.63 2.15 -19.94
N ASN A 86 -10.44 2.73 -19.96
CA ASN A 86 -9.77 3.20 -18.75
C ASN A 86 -10.43 4.40 -18.02
N PRO A 87 -11.25 5.27 -18.63
CA PRO A 87 -11.89 6.36 -17.90
C PRO A 87 -13.03 5.84 -17.01
N VAL A 88 -12.96 6.17 -15.72
CA VAL A 88 -14.07 5.99 -14.80
C VAL A 88 -14.87 7.29 -14.76
N THR A 89 -16.19 7.19 -14.91
CA THR A 89 -17.09 8.33 -14.73
C THR A 89 -17.88 8.13 -13.45
N VAL A 90 -18.03 9.20 -12.70
CA VAL A 90 -18.84 9.23 -11.48
C VAL A 90 -19.86 10.34 -11.59
N ARG A 91 -21.02 10.14 -10.98
CA ARG A 91 -22.10 11.14 -10.99
C ARG A 91 -21.79 12.22 -9.95
N GLU A 92 -22.01 13.47 -10.32
CA GLU A 92 -21.95 14.58 -9.35
C GLU A 92 -22.86 14.31 -8.15
N PRO A 93 -22.40 14.49 -6.89
CA PRO A 93 -21.13 15.12 -6.46
C PRO A 93 -19.98 14.16 -6.08
N ALA A 94 -19.99 12.91 -6.55
CA ALA A 94 -19.01 11.90 -6.13
C ALA A 94 -17.56 12.22 -6.54
N GLN A 95 -17.34 13.06 -7.56
CA GLN A 95 -16.00 13.51 -7.98
C GLN A 95 -15.24 14.25 -6.87
N LYS A 96 -15.94 14.84 -5.90
CA LYS A 96 -15.31 15.55 -4.77
C LYS A 96 -14.41 14.63 -3.94
N ILE A 97 -14.72 13.33 -3.86
CA ILE A 97 -13.87 12.36 -3.17
C ILE A 97 -12.52 12.22 -3.88
N TRP A 98 -12.47 12.36 -5.20
CA TRP A 98 -11.21 12.31 -5.95
C TRP A 98 -10.39 13.57 -5.75
N ASP A 99 -11.03 14.74 -5.70
CA ASP A 99 -10.34 16.01 -5.40
C ASP A 99 -9.61 15.97 -4.03
N GLU A 100 -10.13 15.18 -3.07
CA GLU A 100 -9.49 14.96 -1.76
C GLU A 100 -8.24 14.05 -1.83
N LEU A 101 -8.13 13.19 -2.84
CA LEU A 101 -7.08 12.18 -2.96
C LEU A 101 -5.86 12.67 -3.78
N GLY A 102 -6.02 13.75 -4.56
CA GLY A 102 -4.99 14.33 -5.44
C GLY A 102 -5.02 13.76 -6.85
#